data_AF-D8U7J4-F1
#
_entry.id   AF-D8U7J4-F1
#
_cell.length_a   1.000
_cell.length_b   1.000
_cell.length_c   1.000
_cell.angle_alpha   90.00
_cell.angle_beta   90.00
_cell.angle_gamma   90.00
#
_symmetry.space_group_name_H-M   'P 1'
#
loop_
_entity.id
_entity.type
_entity.pdbx_description
1 polymer ?
#
loop_
_entity_poly.entity_id
_entity_poly.type
_entity_poly.pdbx_seq_one_letter_code
_entity_poly.pdbx_strand_id
1 'polypeptide(L)' 'VKDCSVDLSSCKAYYRRFRICERHLKTLSLCIEGKLSRFCQQCGRFHGLEEFEGSKR' A
#
# COMPACT_ATOMS: atom_id res chain seq x y z
N VAL A 1 -2.16 -7.10 -0.40
CA VAL A 1 -0.92 -7.75 0.08
C VAL A 1 -1.23 -9.21 0.30
N LYS A 2 -0.56 -10.11 -0.43
CA LYS A 2 -0.90 -11.54 -0.46
C LYS A 2 -0.62 -12.30 0.84
N ASP A 3 -0.08 -11.65 1.87
CA ASP A 3 0.26 -12.30 3.14
C ASP A 3 0.08 -11.38 4.37
N CYS A 4 -0.85 -10.42 4.31
CA CYS A 4 -1.08 -9.54 5.45
C CYS A 4 -2.16 -10.12 6.36
N SER A 5 -1.75 -10.93 7.34
CA SER A 5 -2.62 -11.44 8.41
C SER A 5 -2.88 -10.41 9.52
N VAL A 6 -2.83 -9.11 9.21
CA VAL A 6 -3.13 -8.08 10.20
C VAL A 6 -4.63 -7.95 10.35
N ASP A 7 -5.11 -8.09 11.58
CA ASP A 7 -6.50 -7.80 11.89
C ASP A 7 -6.81 -6.32 11.65
N LEU A 8 -7.73 -6.06 10.72
CA LEU A 8 -8.18 -4.71 10.39
C LEU A 8 -9.48 -4.36 11.14
N SER A 9 -10.03 -5.26 11.96
CA SER A 9 -11.32 -5.09 12.63
C SER A 9 -11.30 -3.86 13.55
N SER A 10 -10.21 -3.68 14.30
CA SER A 10 -9.99 -2.52 15.18
C SER A 10 -9.35 -1.31 14.48
N CYS A 11 -9.08 -1.37 13.17
CA CYS A 11 -8.43 -0.28 12.45
C CYS A 11 -9.41 0.81 12.01
N LYS A 12 -8.88 2.02 11.73
CA LYS A 12 -9.64 3.12 11.12
C LYS A 12 -10.34 2.66 9.83
N ALA A 13 -11.50 3.25 9.53
CA ALA A 13 -12.32 2.90 8.37
C ALA A 13 -11.54 2.95 7.04
N TYR A 14 -10.56 3.84 6.92
CA TYR A 14 -9.66 3.93 5.77
C TYR A 14 -8.90 2.62 5.50
N TYR A 15 -8.26 2.07 6.53
CA TYR A 15 -7.50 0.82 6.47
C TYR A 15 -8.39 -0.38 6.10
N ARG A 16 -9.61 -0.43 6.67
CA ARG A 16 -10.62 -1.44 6.35
C ARG A 16 -11.11 -1.33 4.90
N ARG A 17 -11.37 -0.10 4.43
CA ARG A 17 -11.86 0.17 3.07
C ARG A 17 -10.87 -0.32 2.01
N PHE A 18 -9.58 -0.07 2.20
CA PHE A 18 -8.53 -0.48 1.26
C PHE A 18 -7.91 -1.85 1.59
N ARG A 19 -8.41 -2.54 2.63
CA ARG A 19 -7.85 -3.79 3.17
C ARG A 19 -6.33 -3.71 3.32
N ILE A 20 -5.87 -2.60 3.89
CA ILE A 20 -4.46 -2.27 4.08
C ILE A 20 -4.24 -1.92 5.54
N CYS A 21 -3.22 -2.52 6.17
CA CYS A 21 -2.86 -2.16 7.53
C CYS A 21 -2.03 -0.88 7.58
N GLU A 22 -1.96 -0.24 8.75
CA GLU A 22 -1.18 0.98 8.93
C GLU A 22 0.30 0.81 8.53
N ARG A 23 0.88 -0.36 8.82
CA ARG A 23 2.27 -0.67 8.44
C ARG A 23 2.44 -0.59 6.92
N HIS A 24 1.57 -1.24 6.16
CA HIS A 24 1.60 -1.21 4.70
C HIS A 24 1.28 0.16 4.11
N LEU A 25 0.47 0.98 4.79
CA LEU A 25 0.23 2.36 4.37
C LEU A 25 1.47 3.26 4.60
N LYS A 26 2.16 3.07 5.72
CA LYS A 26 3.36 3.84 6.09
C LYS A 26 4.61 3.39 5.34
N THR A 27 4.63 2.17 4.81
CA THR A 27 5.76 1.67 4.05
C THR A 27 5.91 2.40 2.71
N LEU A 28 7.13 2.84 2.42
CA LEU A 28 7.48 3.48 1.15
C LEU A 28 7.47 2.51 -0.04
N SER A 29 7.77 1.23 0.17
CA SER A 29 7.86 0.19 -0.85
C SER A 29 7.54 -1.21 -0.32
N LEU A 30 6.68 -1.96 -1.02
CA LEU A 30 6.26 -3.31 -0.68
C LEU A 30 6.39 -4.23 -1.88
N CYS A 31 6.95 -5.42 -1.69
CA CYS A 31 6.96 -6.43 -2.73
C CYS A 31 5.57 -7.09 -2.81
N ILE A 32 4.81 -6.80 -3.87
CA ILE A 32 3.52 -7.42 -4.16
C ILE A 32 3.71 -8.27 -5.41
N GLU A 33 3.54 -9.59 -5.26
CA GLU A 33 3.68 -10.56 -6.38
C GLU A 33 5.05 -10.48 -7.08
N GLY A 34 6.13 -10.24 -6.33
CA GLY A 34 7.48 -10.12 -6.88
C GLY A 34 7.82 -8.73 -7.42
N LYS A 35 6.87 -7.78 -7.41
CA LYS A 35 7.09 -6.40 -7.86
C LYS A 35 7.04 -5.40 -6.71
N LEU A 36 8.05 -4.55 -6.62
CA LEU A 36 8.04 -3.43 -5.68
C LEU A 36 6.93 -2.44 -6.05
N SER A 37 6.02 -2.24 -5.12
CA SER A 37 4.81 -1.44 -5.25
C SER A 37 4.66 -0.52 -4.03
N ARG A 38 4.11 0.67 -4.23
CA ARG A 38 3.82 1.64 -3.19
C ARG A 38 2.35 2.02 -3.23
N PHE A 39 1.76 2.23 -2.06
CA PHE A 39 0.37 2.66 -1.98
C PHE A 39 0.25 4.15 -2.32
N CYS A 40 -0.57 4.48 -3.32
CA CYS A 40 -0.91 5.85 -3.63
C CYS A 40 -2.12 6.28 -2.80
N GLN A 41 -1.92 7.25 -1.90
CA GLN A 41 -2.99 7.79 -1.05
C GLN A 41 -4.08 8.51 -1.85
N GLN A 42 -3.74 9.06 -3.02
CA GLN A 42 -4.69 9.75 -3.91
C GLN A 42 -5.57 8.75 -4.66
N CYS A 43 -4.98 7.68 -5.21
CA CYS A 43 -5.70 6.67 -5.97
C CYS A 43 -6.36 5.60 -5.09
N GLY A 44 -5.89 5.43 -3.86
CA GLY A 44 -6.30 4.33 -2.97
C GLY A 44 -5.90 2.95 -3.50
N ARG A 45 -4.82 2.87 -4.30
CA ARG A 45 -4.34 1.65 -4.96
C ARG A 45 -2.82 1.54 -4.88
N PHE A 46 -2.31 0.32 -5.03
CA PHE A 46 -0.88 0.07 -5.16
C PHE A 46 -0.44 0.32 -6.61
N HIS A 47 0.59 1.14 -6.77
CA HIS A 47 1.28 1.39 -8.02
C HIS A 47 2.70 0.85 -7.92
N GLY A 48 3.31 0.47 -9.04
CA GLY A 48 4.72 0.06 -9.03
C GLY A 48 5.60 1.21 -8.54
N LEU A 49 6.69 0.92 -7.82
CA LEU A 49 7.65 1.98 -7.44
C LEU A 49 8.17 2.76 -8.66
N GLU A 50 8.31 2.06 -9.79
CA GLU A 50 8.68 2.63 -11.08
C GLU A 50 7.75 3.78 -11.50
N GLU A 51 6.45 3.73 -11.13
CA GLU A 51 5.49 4.80 -11.41
C GLU A 51 5.68 6.03 -10.50
N PHE A 52 6.30 5.85 -9.32
CA PHE A 52 6.59 6.94 -8.39
C PHE A 52 7.96 7.60 -8.66
N GLU A 53 8.96 6.85 -9.11
CA GLU A 53 10.30 7.38 -9.42
C GLU A 53 10.34 8.25 -10.70
N GLY A 54 9.26 8.24 -11.50
CA GLY A 54 9.11 9.08 -12.69
C GLY A 54 8.87 10.58 -12.43
N SER A 55 8.63 10.99 -11.19
CA SER A 55 8.45 12.42 -10.83
C SER A 55 9.73 13.04 -10.29
N LYS A 56 10.80 13.02 -11.11
CA LYS A 56 11.83 14.06 -11.04
C LYS A 56 11.33 15.28 -11.83
N ARG A 57 10.63 16.19 -11.15
CA ARG A 57 10.43 17.55 -11.62
C ARG A 57 10.43 18.51 -10.46
#